data_AF-A0A922M845-F1
#
_entry.id   AF-A0A922M845-F1
#
_cell.length_a   1.000
_cell.length_b   1.000
_cell.length_c   1.000
_cell.angle_alpha   90.00
_cell.angle_beta   90.00
_cell.angle_gamma   90.00
#
_symmetry.space_group_name_H-M   'P 1'
#
loop_
_entity.id
_entity.type
_entity.pdbx_description
1 polymer ?
#
loop_
_entity_poly.entity_id
_entity_poly.type
_entity_poly.pdbx_seq_one_letter_code
_entity_poly.pdbx_strand_id
1 'polypeptide(L)'
;MSFTIMISMAIHLLVGRGPQGHPPPFDVTGMPTLFGACVYSFMCHHSLPGLIAPIRGKTRLGLHLFFDYALIAIFYLLLAFTGAFAFTQLNDLYTLNFIPADNDNIFLEVIEYFLALFPVFTLSTSFPIIAITLRNNLQSLFLDTSRLESYNFILRRVIFPIVTVVPPVLLTYYLEDISILIEFTGSYAGTGIQYFIPTFLVVSARRHCTNLLGLGVVNKYKSPFSHVAWAIFVLLWSFVCIILVSVNIFEKNS
;
A
#
# COMPACT_ATOMS: atom_id res chain seq x y z
N MET A 1 -18.13 0.39 2.89
CA MET A 1 -19.07 -0.30 3.81
C MET A 1 -18.39 -0.60 5.15
N SER A 2 -17.44 -1.54 5.25
CA SER A 2 -16.76 -1.85 6.52
C SER A 2 -16.09 -0.64 7.17
N PHE A 3 -15.33 0.17 6.41
CA PHE A 3 -14.73 1.40 6.92
C PHE A 3 -15.75 2.39 7.48
N THR A 4 -16.89 2.56 6.81
CA THR A 4 -17.98 3.44 7.26
C THR A 4 -18.59 2.94 8.57
N ILE A 5 -18.77 1.62 8.71
CA ILE A 5 -19.27 1.00 9.94
C ILE A 5 -18.28 1.24 11.09
N MET A 6 -16.99 0.98 10.87
CA MET A 6 -15.95 1.20 11.90
C MET A 6 -15.88 2.66 12.34
N ILE A 7 -15.94 3.62 11.40
CA ILE A 7 -15.98 5.05 11.73
C ILE A 7 -17.23 5.36 12.55
N SER A 8 -18.41 4.87 12.14
CA SER A 8 -19.66 5.13 12.85
C SER A 8 -19.66 4.57 14.28
N MET A 9 -19.14 3.35 14.47
CA MET A 9 -19.01 2.74 15.81
C MET A 9 -18.00 3.49 16.67
N ALA A 10 -16.84 3.87 16.12
CA ALA A 10 -15.85 4.65 16.86
C ALA A 10 -16.42 6.02 17.30
N ILE A 11 -17.14 6.71 16.42
CA ILE A 11 -17.85 7.95 16.76
C ILE A 11 -18.89 7.71 17.85
N HIS A 12 -19.67 6.63 17.77
CA HIS A 12 -20.66 6.28 18.79
C HIS A 12 -19.99 6.03 20.16
N LEU A 13 -18.85 5.34 20.20
CA LEU A 13 -18.06 5.13 21.41
C LEU A 13 -17.53 6.46 21.98
N LEU A 14 -17.02 7.34 21.12
CA LEU A 14 -16.53 8.68 21.48
C LEU A 14 -17.64 9.56 22.08
N VAL A 15 -18.84 9.54 21.49
CA VAL A 15 -19.97 10.34 21.98
C VAL A 15 -20.53 9.76 23.28
N GLY A 16 -20.63 8.43 23.38
CA GLY A 16 -21.24 7.77 24.55
C GLY A 16 -20.33 7.69 25.77
N ARG A 17 -19.04 7.38 25.58
CA ARG A 17 -18.07 7.13 26.66
C ARG A 17 -17.03 8.25 26.79
N GLY A 18 -17.02 9.24 25.90
CA GLY A 18 -15.95 10.23 25.83
C GLY A 18 -14.65 9.68 25.25
N PRO A 19 -13.61 10.53 25.10
CA PRO A 19 -12.30 10.09 24.63
C PRO A 19 -11.64 9.17 25.67
N GLN A 20 -11.37 7.93 25.26
CA GLN A 20 -10.71 6.94 26.10
C GLN A 20 -9.19 6.92 25.83
N GLY A 21 -8.81 7.14 24.57
CA GLY A 21 -7.42 7.29 24.17
C GLY A 21 -6.87 8.68 24.46
N HIS A 22 -5.63 8.73 24.97
CA HIS A 22 -4.91 9.98 25.25
C HIS A 22 -3.55 9.97 24.52
N PRO A 23 -3.54 10.08 23.17
CA PRO A 23 -2.29 10.09 22.42
C PRO A 23 -1.45 11.32 22.78
N PRO A 24 -0.12 11.19 22.92
CA PRO A 24 0.75 12.34 23.12
C PRO A 24 0.63 13.31 21.94
N PRO A 25 0.68 14.63 22.18
CA PRO A 25 0.47 15.63 21.11
C PRO A 25 1.58 15.61 20.06
N PHE A 26 2.77 15.13 20.41
CA PHE A 26 3.89 15.03 19.48
C PHE A 26 4.83 13.89 19.93
N ASP A 27 5.07 12.95 19.03
CA ASP A 27 6.04 11.89 19.20
C ASP A 27 6.78 11.65 17.87
N VAL A 28 8.09 11.91 17.87
CA VAL A 28 8.93 11.79 16.68
C VAL A 28 9.29 10.33 16.42
N THR A 29 9.22 9.47 17.44
CA THR A 29 9.61 8.06 17.33
C THR A 29 8.72 7.28 16.37
N GLY A 30 7.43 7.66 16.26
CA GLY A 30 6.47 7.04 15.33
C GLY A 30 6.55 7.55 13.89
N MET A 31 7.35 8.57 13.58
CA MET A 31 7.41 9.16 12.23
C MET A 31 7.88 8.19 11.13
N PRO A 32 8.90 7.33 11.34
CA PRO A 32 9.31 6.35 10.34
C PRO A 32 8.22 5.30 10.06
N THR A 33 7.55 4.82 11.12
CA THR A 33 6.41 3.90 11.01
C THR A 33 5.25 4.54 10.24
N LEU A 34 4.91 5.79 10.56
CA LEU A 34 3.89 6.56 9.86
C LEU A 34 4.21 6.70 8.37
N PHE A 35 5.48 6.97 8.03
CA PHE A 35 5.91 7.06 6.64
C PHE A 35 5.70 5.74 5.90
N GLY A 36 6.18 4.61 6.46
CA GLY A 36 5.99 3.28 5.88
C GLY A 36 4.52 2.95 5.67
N ALA A 37 3.69 3.20 6.69
CA ALA A 37 2.24 2.99 6.62
C ALA A 37 1.58 3.87 5.54
N CYS A 38 1.97 5.14 5.41
CA CYS A 38 1.43 6.05 4.39
C CYS A 38 1.80 5.60 2.98
N VAL A 39 3.07 5.30 2.72
CA VAL A 39 3.52 4.81 1.41
C VAL A 39 2.81 3.52 1.06
N TYR A 40 2.69 2.59 2.00
CA TYR A 40 1.95 1.35 1.79
C TYR A 40 0.46 1.59 1.48
N SER A 41 -0.19 2.46 2.25
CA SER A 41 -1.63 2.78 2.11
C SER A 41 -1.98 3.38 0.74
N PHE A 42 -1.07 4.17 0.16
CA PHE A 42 -1.27 4.76 -1.18
C PHE A 42 -0.68 3.92 -2.33
N MET A 43 -0.25 2.69 -2.05
CA MET A 43 0.36 1.82 -3.05
C MET A 43 -0.70 1.17 -3.96
N CYS A 44 -1.01 1.80 -5.10
CA CYS A 44 -1.84 1.19 -6.15
C CYS A 44 -1.15 1.09 -7.52
N HIS A 45 0.11 1.53 -7.59
CA HIS A 45 0.89 1.68 -8.83
C HIS A 45 1.04 0.40 -9.65
N HIS A 46 0.95 -0.78 -9.03
CA HIS A 46 1.06 -2.06 -9.75
C HIS A 46 -0.21 -2.40 -10.56
N SER A 47 -1.38 -1.95 -10.12
CA SER A 47 -2.67 -2.21 -10.79
C SER A 47 -3.17 -1.02 -11.60
N LEU A 48 -2.76 0.20 -11.21
CA LEU A 48 -3.22 1.45 -11.81
C LEU A 48 -3.04 1.46 -13.35
N PRO A 49 -1.91 1.02 -13.95
CA PRO A 49 -1.76 0.96 -15.40
C PRO A 49 -2.83 0.12 -16.10
N GLY A 50 -3.17 -1.05 -15.55
CA GLY A 50 -4.21 -1.93 -16.09
C GLY A 50 -5.61 -1.34 -15.98
N LEU A 51 -5.86 -0.60 -14.89
CA LEU A 51 -7.14 0.09 -14.66
C LEU A 51 -7.32 1.29 -15.61
N ILE A 52 -6.26 2.06 -15.88
CA ILE A 52 -6.34 3.26 -16.72
C ILE A 52 -6.24 2.98 -18.22
N ALA A 53 -5.63 1.85 -18.62
CA ALA A 53 -5.43 1.48 -20.01
C ALA A 53 -6.73 1.46 -20.83
N PRO A 54 -7.84 0.84 -20.37
CA PRO A 54 -9.09 0.77 -21.13
C PRO A 54 -9.90 2.09 -21.15
N ILE A 55 -9.55 3.10 -20.34
CA ILE A 55 -10.31 4.35 -20.25
C ILE A 55 -10.16 5.17 -21.53
N ARG A 56 -11.29 5.47 -22.19
CA ARG A 56 -11.37 6.34 -23.37
C ARG A 56 -11.32 7.82 -22.94
N GLY A 57 -10.51 8.63 -23.61
CA GLY A 57 -10.44 10.08 -23.37
C GLY A 57 -9.72 10.47 -22.08
N LYS A 58 -8.37 10.49 -22.10
CA LYS A 58 -7.53 10.64 -20.90
C LYS A 58 -7.32 12.09 -20.43
N THR A 59 -8.04 13.06 -21.00
CA THR A 59 -7.81 14.50 -20.76
C THR A 59 -8.04 14.91 -19.31
N ARG A 60 -9.02 14.31 -18.62
CA ARG A 60 -9.34 14.60 -17.21
C ARG A 60 -8.92 13.49 -16.24
N LEU A 61 -8.20 12.48 -16.74
CA LEU A 61 -7.83 11.31 -15.93
C LEU A 61 -7.01 11.70 -14.69
N GLY A 62 -6.04 12.61 -14.84
CA GLY A 62 -5.24 13.08 -13.70
C GLY A 62 -6.07 13.80 -12.63
N LEU A 63 -7.13 14.51 -13.02
CA LEU A 63 -8.03 15.19 -12.09
C LEU A 63 -8.91 14.18 -11.33
N HIS A 64 -9.43 13.15 -12.02
CA HIS A 64 -10.18 12.08 -11.36
C HIS A 64 -9.31 11.33 -10.35
N LEU A 65 -8.09 10.95 -10.75
CA LEU A 65 -7.14 10.31 -9.84
C LEU A 65 -6.86 11.20 -8.61
N PHE A 66 -6.66 12.50 -8.79
CA PHE A 66 -6.46 13.42 -7.66
C PHE A 66 -7.64 13.39 -6.68
N PHE A 67 -8.89 13.43 -7.16
CA PHE A 67 -10.06 13.34 -6.29
C PHE A 67 -10.15 11.99 -5.58
N ASP A 68 -9.83 10.89 -6.26
CA ASP A 68 -9.82 9.56 -5.65
C ASP A 68 -8.79 9.46 -4.52
N TYR A 69 -7.55 9.93 -4.76
CA TYR A 69 -6.51 9.96 -3.74
C TYR A 69 -6.84 10.89 -2.57
N ALA A 70 -7.43 12.06 -2.83
CA ALA A 70 -7.86 12.99 -1.78
C ALA A 70 -8.98 12.39 -0.92
N LEU A 71 -9.94 11.70 -1.54
CA LEU A 71 -11.02 11.00 -0.85
C LEU A 71 -10.47 9.88 0.05
N ILE A 72 -9.55 9.06 -0.48
CA ILE A 72 -8.88 8.00 0.29
C ILE A 72 -8.14 8.59 1.50
N ALA A 73 -7.40 9.69 1.30
CA ALA A 73 -6.71 10.38 2.38
C ALA A 73 -7.66 10.83 3.49
N ILE A 74 -8.81 11.42 3.13
CA ILE A 74 -9.84 11.84 4.09
C ILE A 74 -10.37 10.63 4.88
N PHE A 75 -10.66 9.50 4.21
CA PHE A 75 -11.12 8.29 4.90
C PHE A 75 -10.07 7.74 5.87
N TYR A 76 -8.80 7.69 5.47
CA TYR A 76 -7.72 7.24 6.34
C TYR A 76 -7.49 8.17 7.53
N LEU A 77 -7.54 9.48 7.33
CA LEU A 77 -7.46 10.44 8.43
C LEU A 77 -8.64 10.28 9.39
N LEU A 78 -9.87 10.14 8.89
CA LEU A 78 -11.05 9.92 9.73
C LEU A 78 -10.93 8.63 10.56
N LEU A 79 -10.47 7.54 9.96
CA LEU A 79 -10.21 6.28 10.67
C LEU A 79 -9.13 6.45 11.75
N ALA A 80 -8.00 7.06 11.40
CA ALA A 80 -6.89 7.25 12.33
C ALA A 80 -7.28 8.15 13.51
N PHE A 81 -7.95 9.28 13.24
CA PHE A 81 -8.39 10.20 14.29
C PHE A 81 -9.47 9.58 15.18
N THR A 82 -10.50 8.95 14.60
CA THR A 82 -11.55 8.32 15.42
C THR A 82 -11.00 7.16 16.24
N GLY A 83 -10.12 6.33 15.67
CA GLY A 83 -9.47 5.24 16.40
C GLY A 83 -8.57 5.71 17.54
N ALA A 84 -7.72 6.71 17.30
CA ALA A 84 -6.75 7.20 18.29
C ALA A 84 -7.40 7.74 19.58
N PHE A 85 -8.63 8.28 19.50
CA PHE A 85 -9.33 8.79 20.67
C PHE A 85 -10.41 7.83 21.21
N ALA A 86 -10.96 6.92 20.38
CA ALA A 86 -12.02 6.00 20.82
C ALA A 86 -11.52 4.85 21.70
N PHE A 87 -10.26 4.42 21.54
CA PHE A 87 -9.72 3.24 22.22
C PHE A 87 -8.53 3.58 23.13
N THR A 88 -8.44 2.92 24.28
CA THR A 88 -7.32 3.06 25.24
C THR A 88 -6.06 2.35 24.75
N GLN A 89 -6.22 1.15 24.18
CA GLN A 89 -5.18 0.37 23.53
C GLN A 89 -5.67 -0.02 22.13
N LEU A 90 -4.83 0.20 21.12
CA LEU A 90 -5.11 -0.13 19.74
C LEU A 90 -4.38 -1.42 19.36
N ASN A 91 -5.13 -2.38 18.82
CA ASN A 91 -4.57 -3.54 18.14
C ASN A 91 -4.01 -3.15 16.76
N ASP A 92 -3.00 -3.89 16.28
CA ASP A 92 -2.33 -3.67 14.99
C ASP A 92 -3.31 -3.64 13.80
N LEU A 93 -4.35 -4.49 13.86
CA LEU A 93 -5.47 -4.43 12.93
C LEU A 93 -6.62 -3.67 13.56
N TYR A 94 -7.02 -2.58 12.91
CA TYR A 94 -8.09 -1.72 13.40
C TYR A 94 -9.42 -2.46 13.60
N THR A 95 -9.73 -3.45 12.74
CA THR A 95 -10.92 -4.29 12.83
C THR A 95 -11.01 -5.09 14.12
N LEU A 96 -9.87 -5.45 14.73
CA LEU A 96 -9.81 -6.20 15.99
C LEU A 96 -10.11 -5.34 17.22
N ASN A 97 -10.31 -4.04 17.07
CA ASN A 97 -10.75 -3.19 18.20
C ASN A 97 -12.26 -3.25 18.41
N PHE A 98 -13.01 -3.91 17.51
CA PHE A 98 -14.46 -4.07 17.55
C PHE A 98 -14.86 -5.53 17.86
N ILE A 99 -14.10 -6.22 18.73
CA ILE A 99 -14.40 -7.60 19.14
C ILE A 99 -15.73 -7.64 19.89
N PRO A 100 -16.56 -8.69 19.68
CA PRO A 100 -17.82 -8.83 20.39
C PRO A 100 -17.63 -8.74 21.91
N ALA A 101 -18.29 -7.77 22.53
CA ALA A 101 -18.54 -7.82 23.96
C ALA A 101 -19.85 -8.61 24.20
N ASP A 102 -20.02 -9.23 25.37
CA ASP A 102 -21.31 -9.80 25.78
C ASP A 102 -22.38 -8.70 25.72
N ASN A 103 -23.07 -8.62 24.59
CA ASN A 103 -24.03 -7.60 24.23
C ASN A 103 -25.38 -8.31 24.02
N ASP A 104 -26.44 -7.83 24.69
CA ASP A 104 -27.79 -8.43 24.54
C ASP A 104 -28.38 -8.27 23.10
N ASN A 105 -27.76 -7.43 22.27
CA ASN A 105 -28.20 -7.14 20.90
C ASN A 105 -27.53 -8.03 19.86
N ILE A 106 -28.23 -9.11 19.47
CA ILE A 106 -27.80 -10.07 18.44
C ILE A 106 -27.34 -9.39 17.13
N PHE A 107 -28.01 -8.30 16.71
CA PHE A 107 -27.63 -7.57 15.50
C PHE A 107 -26.26 -6.90 15.59
N LEU A 108 -25.92 -6.35 16.76
CA LEU A 108 -24.63 -5.71 17.01
C LEU A 108 -23.52 -6.75 17.05
N GLU A 109 -23.77 -7.88 17.71
CA GLU A 109 -22.88 -9.03 17.77
C GLU A 109 -22.55 -9.56 16.36
N VAL A 110 -23.55 -9.67 15.47
CA VAL A 110 -23.33 -10.06 14.06
C VAL A 110 -22.44 -9.06 13.32
N ILE A 111 -22.59 -7.76 13.56
CA ILE A 111 -21.74 -6.72 12.96
C ILE A 111 -20.30 -6.84 13.48
N GLU A 112 -20.12 -7.05 14.77
CA GLU A 112 -18.80 -7.20 15.40
C GLU A 112 -18.06 -8.43 14.85
N TYR A 113 -18.74 -9.57 14.73
CA TYR A 113 -18.18 -10.76 14.06
C TYR A 113 -17.85 -10.50 12.58
N PHE A 114 -18.73 -9.78 11.86
CA PHE A 114 -18.46 -9.41 10.47
C PHE A 114 -17.22 -8.54 10.34
N LEU A 115 -17.03 -7.55 11.22
CA LEU A 115 -15.86 -6.67 11.23
C LEU A 115 -14.58 -7.46 11.55
N ALA A 116 -14.62 -8.35 12.54
CA ALA A 116 -13.48 -9.19 12.91
C ALA A 116 -13.05 -10.13 11.76
N LEU A 117 -14.00 -10.69 11.00
CA LEU A 117 -13.75 -11.57 9.86
C LEU A 117 -13.50 -10.82 8.54
N PHE A 118 -13.74 -9.51 8.49
CA PHE A 118 -13.57 -8.71 7.27
C PHE A 118 -12.17 -8.82 6.64
N PRO A 119 -11.06 -8.77 7.40
CA PRO A 119 -9.73 -9.02 6.86
C PRO A 119 -9.60 -10.43 6.27
N VAL A 120 -10.21 -11.44 6.88
CA VAL A 120 -10.15 -12.83 6.40
C VAL A 120 -10.82 -12.95 5.03
N PHE A 121 -12.03 -12.38 4.87
CA PHE A 121 -12.75 -12.43 3.60
C PHE A 121 -12.02 -11.70 2.47
N THR A 122 -11.49 -10.52 2.78
CA THR A 122 -10.75 -9.70 1.80
C THR A 122 -9.43 -10.36 1.41
N LEU A 123 -8.63 -10.80 2.39
CA LEU A 123 -7.35 -11.48 2.13
C LEU A 123 -7.54 -12.81 1.42
N SER A 124 -8.55 -13.62 1.79
CA SER A 124 -8.84 -14.89 1.10
C SER A 124 -9.18 -14.69 -0.38
N THR A 125 -9.81 -13.58 -0.74
CA THR A 125 -10.15 -13.29 -2.14
C THR A 125 -8.96 -12.70 -2.90
N SER A 126 -8.21 -11.80 -2.27
CA SER A 126 -7.09 -11.11 -2.91
C SER A 126 -5.83 -11.96 -3.00
N PHE A 127 -5.56 -12.84 -2.02
CA PHE A 127 -4.33 -13.64 -1.96
C PHE A 127 -4.15 -14.53 -3.21
N PRO A 128 -5.15 -15.31 -3.68
CA PRO A 128 -5.00 -16.10 -4.90
C PRO A 128 -4.72 -15.24 -6.14
N ILE A 129 -5.36 -14.08 -6.26
CA ILE A 129 -5.18 -13.17 -7.40
C ILE A 129 -3.75 -12.61 -7.43
N ILE A 130 -3.25 -12.16 -6.28
CA ILE A 130 -1.89 -11.65 -6.13
C ILE A 130 -0.88 -12.77 -6.39
N ALA A 131 -1.12 -13.98 -5.89
CA ALA A 131 -0.26 -15.13 -6.14
C ALA A 131 -0.18 -15.47 -7.64
N ILE A 132 -1.30 -15.54 -8.36
CA ILE A 132 -1.30 -15.77 -9.81
C ILE A 132 -0.52 -14.66 -10.53
N THR A 133 -0.69 -13.41 -10.11
CA THR A 133 0.01 -12.26 -10.71
C THR A 133 1.51 -12.33 -10.50
N LEU A 134 1.96 -12.60 -9.26
CA LEU A 134 3.37 -12.75 -8.93
C LEU A 134 4.00 -13.93 -9.69
N ARG A 135 3.31 -15.07 -9.76
CA ARG A 135 3.73 -16.22 -10.56
C ARG A 135 3.96 -15.85 -12.01
N ASN A 136 3.01 -15.15 -12.64
CA ASN A 136 3.13 -14.73 -14.04
C ASN A 136 4.27 -13.72 -14.24
N ASN A 137 4.47 -12.79 -13.31
CA ASN A 137 5.58 -11.83 -13.35
C ASN A 137 6.94 -12.53 -13.24
N LEU A 138 7.09 -13.49 -12.33
CA LEU A 138 8.31 -14.28 -12.19
C LEU A 138 8.58 -15.10 -13.45
N GLN A 139 7.55 -15.71 -14.05
CA GLN A 139 7.69 -16.42 -15.31
C GLN A 139 8.17 -15.49 -16.43
N SER A 140 7.59 -14.29 -16.55
CA SER A 140 8.03 -13.33 -17.57
C SER A 140 9.43 -12.77 -17.31
N LEU A 141 9.89 -12.75 -16.06
CA LEU A 141 11.22 -12.25 -15.70
C LEU A 141 12.32 -13.27 -16.01
N PHE A 142 12.05 -14.55 -15.74
CA PHE A 142 13.06 -15.61 -15.84
C PHE A 142 12.95 -16.48 -17.10
N LEU A 143 11.78 -16.50 -17.75
CA LEU A 143 11.55 -17.27 -18.96
C LEU A 143 11.25 -16.36 -20.14
N ASP A 144 11.72 -16.79 -21.31
CA ASP A 144 11.28 -16.20 -22.57
C ASP A 144 9.83 -16.59 -22.85
N THR A 145 8.94 -15.60 -22.78
CA THR A 145 7.49 -15.77 -23.01
C THR A 145 7.18 -16.34 -24.39
N SER A 146 8.03 -16.14 -25.39
CA SER A 146 7.85 -16.68 -26.75
C SER A 146 8.09 -18.18 -26.84
N ARG A 147 8.83 -18.75 -25.89
CA ARG A 147 9.22 -20.17 -25.84
C ARG A 147 8.65 -20.89 -24.62
N LEU A 148 7.62 -20.33 -23.98
CA LEU A 148 7.12 -20.82 -22.69
C LEU A 148 6.68 -22.29 -22.71
N GLU A 149 6.14 -22.75 -23.84
CA GLU A 149 5.71 -24.15 -24.08
C GLU A 149 6.89 -25.13 -24.26
N SER A 150 8.10 -24.64 -24.53
CA SER A 150 9.30 -25.48 -24.68
C SER A 150 10.01 -25.79 -23.36
N TYR A 151 9.67 -25.07 -22.28
CA TYR A 151 10.26 -25.27 -20.97
C TYR A 151 9.63 -26.46 -20.23
N ASN A 152 10.43 -27.08 -19.36
CA ASN A 152 10.03 -28.27 -18.64
C ASN A 152 8.76 -28.04 -17.80
N PHE A 153 7.84 -29.00 -17.82
CA PHE A 153 6.55 -28.94 -17.13
C PHE A 153 6.70 -28.66 -15.63
N ILE A 154 7.72 -29.27 -15.01
CA ILE A 154 8.05 -29.09 -13.59
C ILE A 154 8.39 -27.62 -13.29
N LEU A 155 9.20 -26.99 -14.16
CA LEU A 155 9.59 -25.59 -13.99
C LEU A 155 8.35 -24.68 -14.07
N ARG A 156 7.52 -24.83 -15.09
CA ARG A 156 6.35 -23.98 -15.34
C ARG A 156 5.21 -24.18 -14.33
N ARG A 157 4.95 -25.42 -13.92
CA ARG A 157 3.73 -25.78 -13.17
C ARG A 157 3.97 -26.11 -11.70
N VAL A 158 5.21 -26.36 -11.29
CA VAL A 158 5.55 -26.71 -9.91
C VAL A 158 6.42 -25.63 -9.27
N ILE A 159 7.54 -25.25 -9.89
CA ILE A 159 8.50 -24.33 -9.26
C ILE A 159 7.92 -22.92 -9.07
N PHE A 160 7.38 -22.27 -10.11
CA PHE A 160 6.86 -20.90 -9.97
C PHE A 160 5.71 -20.76 -8.96
N PRO A 161 4.69 -21.65 -8.93
CA PRO A 161 3.68 -21.62 -7.87
C PRO A 161 4.24 -21.81 -6.46
N ILE A 162 5.19 -22.75 -6.28
CA ILE A 162 5.83 -22.99 -4.98
C ILE A 162 6.58 -21.74 -4.51
N VAL A 163 7.43 -21.16 -5.36
CA VAL A 163 8.18 -19.93 -5.05
C VAL A 163 7.25 -18.74 -4.75
N THR A 164 6.03 -18.76 -5.28
CA THR A 164 5.03 -17.70 -5.02
C THR A 164 4.35 -17.86 -3.65
N VAL A 165 4.03 -19.09 -3.24
CA VAL A 165 3.21 -19.37 -2.06
C VAL A 165 4.04 -19.66 -0.81
N VAL A 166 5.18 -20.34 -0.96
CA VAL A 166 6.02 -20.76 0.18
C VAL A 166 6.58 -19.56 0.95
N PRO A 167 7.13 -18.49 0.33
CA PRO A 167 7.68 -17.39 1.11
C PRO A 167 6.65 -16.68 1.99
N PRO A 168 5.43 -16.34 1.52
CA PRO A 168 4.38 -15.82 2.41
C PRO A 168 4.06 -16.75 3.58
N VAL A 169 3.98 -18.07 3.35
CA VAL A 169 3.69 -19.06 4.41
C VAL A 169 4.83 -19.12 5.44
N LEU A 170 6.08 -19.08 4.99
CA LEU A 170 7.23 -19.01 5.89
C LEU A 170 7.23 -17.70 6.68
N LEU A 171 6.94 -16.57 6.03
CA LEU A 171 6.84 -15.28 6.71
C LEU A 171 5.77 -15.31 7.80
N THR A 172 4.59 -15.89 7.55
CA THR A 172 3.56 -16.02 8.60
C THR A 172 3.97 -16.92 9.77
N TYR A 173 4.91 -17.84 9.55
CA TYR A 173 5.42 -18.70 10.63
C TYR A 173 6.48 -18.01 11.48
N TYR A 174 7.28 -17.11 10.89
CA TYR A 174 8.40 -16.45 11.59
C TYR A 174 8.11 -15.01 12.04
N LEU A 175 7.14 -14.33 11.44
CA LEU A 175 6.78 -12.95 11.77
C LEU A 175 5.44 -12.92 12.51
N GLU A 176 5.47 -12.51 13.77
CA GLU A 176 4.26 -12.34 14.60
C GLU A 176 3.68 -10.92 14.51
N ASP A 177 4.53 -9.90 14.30
CA ASP A 177 4.13 -8.48 14.23
C ASP A 177 3.92 -8.03 12.77
N ILE A 178 2.67 -7.70 12.44
CA ILE A 178 2.25 -7.22 11.11
C ILE A 178 2.78 -5.81 10.84
N SER A 179 3.02 -5.01 11.88
CA SER A 179 3.55 -3.65 11.77
C SER A 179 4.95 -3.65 11.17
N ILE A 180 5.82 -4.58 11.57
CA ILE A 180 7.17 -4.73 10.98
C ILE A 180 7.07 -5.02 9.48
N LEU A 181 6.12 -5.88 9.07
CA LEU A 181 5.92 -6.22 7.66
C LEU A 181 5.46 -5.01 6.84
N ILE A 182 4.51 -4.22 7.37
CA ILE A 182 4.00 -3.01 6.70
C ILE A 182 5.10 -1.95 6.62
N GLU A 183 5.85 -1.74 7.70
CA GLU A 183 6.96 -0.78 7.74
C GLU A 183 8.03 -1.13 6.71
N PHE A 184 8.47 -2.39 6.69
CA PHE A 184 9.47 -2.85 5.74
C PHE A 184 8.96 -2.75 4.29
N THR A 185 7.77 -3.27 4.02
CA THR A 185 7.21 -3.30 2.66
C THR A 185 6.92 -1.90 2.15
N GLY A 186 6.31 -1.04 2.97
CA GLY A 186 6.02 0.35 2.62
C GLY A 186 7.29 1.17 2.39
N SER A 187 8.29 1.02 3.26
CA SER A 187 9.47 1.88 3.22
C SER A 187 10.49 1.47 2.19
N TYR A 188 10.73 0.17 1.97
CA TYR A 188 11.71 -0.29 0.98
C TYR A 188 11.06 -0.53 -0.38
N ALA A 189 10.11 -1.47 -0.46
CA ALA A 189 9.48 -1.81 -1.74
C ALA A 189 8.59 -0.67 -2.26
N GLY A 190 7.84 -0.02 -1.36
CA GLY A 190 7.03 1.14 -1.69
C GLY A 190 7.86 2.32 -2.20
N THR A 191 8.98 2.64 -1.55
CA THR A 191 9.90 3.68 -2.05
C THR A 191 10.46 3.37 -3.43
N GLY A 192 10.82 2.11 -3.69
CA GLY A 192 11.26 1.67 -5.01
C GLY A 192 10.19 1.94 -6.08
N ILE A 193 8.96 1.49 -5.83
CA ILE A 193 7.87 1.54 -6.81
C ILE A 193 7.30 2.96 -6.99
N GLN A 194 7.22 3.75 -5.91
CA GLN A 194 6.58 5.06 -5.92
C GLN A 194 7.55 6.22 -6.17
N TYR A 195 8.81 6.12 -5.77
CA TYR A 195 9.79 7.20 -5.90
C TYR A 195 10.86 6.89 -6.94
N PHE A 196 11.56 5.75 -6.83
CA PHE A 196 12.70 5.44 -7.70
C PHE A 196 12.27 5.15 -9.14
N ILE A 197 11.41 4.15 -9.34
CA ILE A 197 11.01 3.71 -10.69
C ILE A 197 10.40 4.87 -11.51
N PRO A 198 9.42 5.65 -11.00
CA PRO A 198 8.84 6.74 -11.77
C PRO A 198 9.86 7.83 -12.09
N THR A 199 10.75 8.17 -11.15
CA THR A 199 11.80 9.18 -11.36
C THR A 199 12.77 8.75 -12.47
N PHE A 200 13.27 7.51 -12.42
CA PHE A 200 14.18 6.99 -13.45
C PHE A 200 13.50 6.84 -14.81
N LEU A 201 12.24 6.40 -14.85
CA LEU A 201 11.46 6.33 -16.09
C LEU A 201 11.27 7.71 -16.71
N VAL A 202 10.92 8.73 -15.91
CA VAL A 202 10.74 10.11 -16.40
C VAL A 202 12.05 10.69 -16.95
N VAL A 203 13.16 10.52 -16.23
CA VAL A 203 14.48 11.00 -16.70
C VAL A 203 14.92 10.29 -17.98
N SER A 204 14.76 8.97 -18.03
CA SER A 204 15.12 8.17 -19.21
C SER A 204 14.23 8.50 -20.41
N ALA A 205 12.92 8.63 -20.20
CA ALA A 205 11.97 9.02 -21.23
C ALA A 205 12.27 10.41 -21.79
N ARG A 206 12.64 11.38 -20.95
CA ARG A 206 13.04 12.72 -21.41
C ARG A 206 14.27 12.67 -22.29
N ARG A 207 15.33 11.98 -21.85
CA ARG A 207 16.56 11.81 -22.64
C ARG A 207 16.26 11.13 -23.98
N HIS A 208 15.45 10.08 -23.96
CA HIS A 208 15.06 9.34 -25.16
C HIS A 208 14.22 10.20 -26.13
N CYS A 209 13.22 10.93 -25.63
CA CYS A 209 12.41 11.83 -26.44
C CYS A 209 13.22 12.98 -27.05
N THR A 210 14.18 13.57 -26.32
CA THR A 210 15.06 14.61 -26.87
C THR A 210 15.93 14.07 -27.99
N ASN A 211 16.44 12.84 -27.85
CA ASN A 211 17.24 12.19 -28.89
C ASN A 211 16.42 11.84 -30.15
N LEU A 212 15.15 11.47 -30.00
CA LEU A 212 14.27 11.08 -31.12
C LEU A 212 13.62 12.26 -31.84
N LEU A 213 13.13 13.26 -31.11
CA LEU A 213 12.31 14.35 -31.66
C LEU A 213 13.14 15.56 -32.11
N GLY A 214 14.41 15.65 -31.70
CA GLY A 214 15.28 16.79 -31.98
C GLY A 214 14.95 18.04 -31.15
N LEU A 215 15.83 19.05 -31.23
CA LEU A 215 15.65 20.34 -30.55
C LEU A 215 14.58 21.17 -31.30
N GLY A 216 13.36 21.25 -30.75
CA GLY A 216 12.32 22.16 -31.26
C GLY A 216 10.88 21.64 -31.21
N VAL A 217 10.67 20.32 -31.07
CA VAL A 217 9.31 19.75 -30.97
C VAL A 217 8.82 19.80 -29.54
N VAL A 218 7.73 20.54 -29.29
CA VAL A 218 7.09 20.61 -27.98
C VAL A 218 6.26 19.35 -27.76
N ASN A 219 6.71 18.48 -26.84
CA ASN A 219 5.95 17.29 -26.46
C ASN A 219 4.63 17.67 -25.77
N LYS A 220 3.50 17.41 -26.44
CA LYS A 220 2.13 17.63 -25.93
C LYS A 220 1.83 16.85 -24.64
N TYR A 221 2.56 15.76 -24.38
CA TYR A 221 2.44 14.91 -23.20
C TYR A 221 3.52 15.18 -22.15
N LYS A 222 4.19 16.34 -22.22
CA LYS A 222 5.19 16.74 -21.23
C LYS A 222 4.57 16.84 -19.84
N SER A 223 5.20 16.20 -18.86
CA SER A 223 4.77 16.31 -17.45
C SER A 223 4.90 17.76 -16.95
N PRO A 224 4.05 18.20 -16.01
CA PRO A 224 4.16 19.54 -15.39
C PRO A 224 5.51 19.75 -14.67
N PHE A 225 6.15 18.69 -14.18
CA PHE A 225 7.44 18.74 -13.49
C PHE A 225 8.65 18.86 -14.43
N SER A 226 8.76 19.94 -15.19
CA SER A 226 9.77 20.05 -16.25
C SER A 226 11.24 20.06 -15.79
N HIS A 227 11.52 20.52 -14.57
CA HIS A 227 12.88 20.73 -14.07
C HIS A 227 13.51 19.45 -13.47
N VAL A 228 14.84 19.29 -13.61
CA VAL A 228 15.58 18.13 -13.07
C VAL A 228 15.66 18.19 -11.53
N ALA A 229 15.56 19.37 -10.93
CA ALA A 229 15.55 19.54 -9.48
C ALA A 229 14.48 18.70 -8.78
N TRP A 230 13.32 18.50 -9.41
CA TRP A 230 12.27 17.62 -8.87
C TRP A 230 12.76 16.17 -8.73
N ALA A 231 13.46 15.65 -9.74
CA ALA A 231 14.00 14.28 -9.69
C ALA A 231 15.07 14.14 -8.60
N ILE A 232 15.96 15.14 -8.47
CA ILE A 232 16.97 15.17 -7.40
C ILE A 232 16.30 15.21 -6.03
N PHE A 233 15.29 16.07 -5.87
CA PHE A 233 14.53 16.19 -4.63
C PHE A 233 13.87 14.86 -4.23
N VAL A 234 13.17 14.19 -5.16
CA VAL A 234 12.52 12.90 -4.88
C VAL A 234 13.54 11.83 -4.49
N LEU A 235 14.71 11.78 -5.14
CA LEU A 235 15.78 10.85 -4.79
C LEU A 235 16.37 11.15 -3.40
N LEU A 236 16.68 12.41 -3.11
CA LEU A 236 17.17 12.81 -1.78
C LEU A 236 16.15 12.48 -0.68
N TRP A 237 14.88 12.80 -0.92
CA TRP A 237 13.80 12.52 0.02
C TRP A 237 13.66 11.02 0.29
N SER A 238 13.67 10.19 -0.76
CA SER A 238 13.59 8.74 -0.60
C SER A 238 14.80 8.14 0.15
N PHE A 239 16.01 8.66 -0.05
CA PHE A 239 17.16 8.26 0.75
C PHE A 239 16.99 8.62 2.23
N VAL A 240 16.53 9.84 2.54
CA VAL A 240 16.25 10.25 3.92
C VAL A 240 15.22 9.32 4.57
N CYS A 241 14.13 9.02 3.87
CA CYS A 241 13.09 8.12 4.38
C CYS A 241 13.60 6.70 4.63
N ILE A 242 14.39 6.13 3.72
CA ILE A 242 14.98 4.80 3.91
C ILE A 242 15.90 4.81 5.14
N ILE A 243 16.73 5.84 5.31
CA ILE A 243 17.63 5.95 6.47
C ILE A 243 16.84 6.01 7.77
N LEU A 244 15.82 6.88 7.85
CA LEU A 244 14.97 7.01 9.03
C LEU A 244 14.32 5.69 9.42
N VAL A 245 13.79 4.94 8.45
CA VAL A 245 13.15 3.64 8.72
C VAL A 245 14.17 2.58 9.08
N SER A 246 15.34 2.57 8.44
CA SER A 246 16.43 1.65 8.79
C SER A 246 16.82 1.82 10.25
N VAL A 247 17.03 3.07 10.69
CA VAL A 247 17.38 3.39 12.08
C VAL A 247 16.28 2.93 13.04
N ASN A 248 15.02 3.19 12.73
CA ASN A 248 13.88 2.75 13.55
C ASN A 248 13.83 1.22 13.73
N ILE A 249 14.05 0.48 12.65
CA ILE A 249 14.06 -1.00 12.69
C ILE A 249 15.25 -1.51 13.53
N PHE A 250 16.42 -0.87 13.46
CA PHE A 250 17.57 -1.25 14.28
C PHE A 250 17.34 -0.95 15.76
N GLU A 251 16.73 0.20 16.09
CA GLU A 251 16.45 0.60 17.46
C GLU A 251 15.38 -0.28 18.11
N LYS A 252 14.32 -0.67 17.37
CA LYS A 252 13.26 -1.57 17.86
C LYS A 252 13.75 -3.01 18.11
N ASN A 253 14.84 -3.43 17.47
CA ASN A 253 15.43 -4.77 17.60
C ASN A 253 16.61 -4.86 18.59
N SER A 254 17.03 -3.73 19.18
CA SER A 254 18.10 -3.67 20.20
C SER A 254 17.54 -3.67 21.62
#